data_AF-A0A1G9MP55-F1
#
_entry.id   AF-A0A1G9MP55-F1
#
_cell.length_a   1.000
_cell.length_b   1.000
_cell.length_c   1.000
_cell.angle_alpha   90.00
_cell.angle_beta   90.00
_cell.angle_gamma   90.00
#
_symmetry.space_group_name_H-M   'P 1'
#
loop_
_entity.id
_entity.type
_entity.pdbx_description
1 polymer ?
#
loop_
_entity_poly.entity_id
_entity_poly.type
_entity_poly.pdbx_seq_one_letter_code
_entity_poly.pdbx_strand_id
1 'polypeptide(L)'
;MTVPLIKILVALALPVVLFFGGGYLMLLFTARDQFPQTSAPESVPLHFRLGGYNAEQAQAYWAWLGAEGQLAELRFLEVDLVFPLVYGGALLVSLFLIWGWLGRPFRLAWLLAPLAVTVIADWTENLVHWHQLHRVLRQEPVQDFWMHMASLATTTKMLCFTLSATLLVALALKRLARISRGMG
;
A
#
# COMPACT_ATOMS: atom_id res chain seq x y z
N MET A 1 -25.98 17.24 15.57
CA MET A 1 -25.66 16.48 14.34
C MET A 1 -24.20 16.59 13.87
N THR A 2 -23.44 17.61 14.30
CA THR A 2 -22.06 17.87 13.83
C THR A 2 -21.02 16.86 14.32
N VAL A 3 -21.07 16.47 15.60
CA VAL A 3 -20.05 15.59 16.22
C VAL A 3 -19.97 14.18 15.56
N PRO A 4 -21.09 13.49 15.26
CA PRO A 4 -21.03 12.19 14.57
C PRO A 4 -20.44 12.27 13.16
N LEU A 5 -20.72 13.36 12.44
CA LEU A 5 -20.20 13.58 11.10
C LEU A 5 -18.68 13.81 11.12
N ILE A 6 -18.20 14.67 12.03
CA ILE A 6 -16.77 14.92 12.21
C ILE A 6 -16.01 13.62 12.52
N LYS A 7 -16.55 12.77 13.40
CA LYS A 7 -15.93 11.47 13.71
C LYS A 7 -15.78 10.57 12.48
N ILE A 8 -16.79 10.51 11.62
CA ILE A 8 -16.75 9.72 10.37
C ILE A 8 -15.73 10.32 9.40
N LEU A 9 -15.71 11.65 9.24
CA LEU A 9 -14.74 12.32 8.38
C LEU A 9 -13.31 12.07 8.85
N VAL A 10 -13.04 12.15 10.15
CA VAL A 10 -11.72 11.83 10.72
C VAL A 10 -11.35 10.36 10.47
N ALA A 11 -12.26 9.43 10.68
CA ALA A 11 -12.02 8.01 10.40
C ALA A 11 -11.72 7.74 8.92
N LEU A 12 -12.38 8.46 8.00
CA LEU A 12 -12.10 8.34 6.56
C LEU A 12 -10.78 9.03 6.16
N ALA A 13 -10.48 10.19 6.75
CA ALA A 13 -9.29 10.97 6.43
C ALA A 13 -8.00 10.33 6.96
N LEU A 14 -8.03 9.67 8.11
CA LEU A 14 -6.86 9.07 8.75
C LEU A 14 -6.02 8.17 7.82
N PRO A 15 -6.58 7.13 7.17
CA PRO A 15 -5.81 6.26 6.28
C PRO A 15 -5.31 7.01 5.04
N VAL A 16 -6.08 7.97 4.53
CA VAL A 16 -5.67 8.80 3.37
C VAL A 16 -4.45 9.65 3.72
N VAL A 17 -4.51 10.37 4.83
CA VAL A 17 -3.42 11.23 5.30
C VAL A 17 -2.16 10.43 5.60
N LEU A 18 -2.30 9.27 6.27
CA LEU A 18 -1.14 8.44 6.60
C LEU A 18 -0.55 7.74 5.38
N PHE A 19 -1.37 7.32 4.43
CA PHE A 19 -0.89 6.71 3.18
C PHE A 19 -0.14 7.74 2.32
N PHE A 20 -0.78 8.87 1.97
CA PHE A 20 -0.13 9.86 1.10
C PHE A 20 0.99 10.62 1.81
N GLY A 21 0.77 11.01 3.07
CA GLY A 21 1.77 11.73 3.86
C GLY A 21 2.98 10.85 4.18
N GLY A 22 2.75 9.60 4.59
CA GLY A 22 3.84 8.65 4.84
C GLY A 22 4.61 8.31 3.57
N GLY A 23 3.92 8.02 2.47
CA GLY A 23 4.57 7.76 1.18
C GLY A 23 5.40 8.95 0.69
N TYR A 24 4.89 10.18 0.82
CA TYR A 24 5.64 11.39 0.48
C TYR A 24 6.91 11.55 1.33
N LEU A 25 6.80 11.35 2.65
CA LEU A 25 7.95 11.42 3.55
C LEU A 25 9.00 10.36 3.21
N MET A 26 8.59 9.14 2.86
CA MET A 26 9.50 8.09 2.45
C MET A 26 10.26 8.44 1.18
N LEU A 27 9.58 8.98 0.17
CA LEU A 27 10.22 9.41 -1.07
C LEU A 27 11.30 10.47 -0.78
N LEU A 28 10.98 11.44 0.07
CA LEU A 28 11.89 12.51 0.47
C LEU A 28 13.09 12.00 1.29
N PHE A 29 12.86 11.14 2.29
CA PHE A 29 13.95 10.63 3.15
C PHE A 29 14.93 9.70 2.44
N THR A 30 14.51 9.10 1.33
CA THR A 30 15.30 8.11 0.58
C THR A 30 15.97 8.72 -0.66
N ALA A 31 15.67 9.99 -0.95
CA ALA A 31 15.99 10.72 -2.18
C ALA A 31 15.34 10.11 -3.44
N ARG A 32 14.31 9.27 -3.26
CA ARG A 32 13.61 8.60 -4.35
C ARG A 32 12.75 9.57 -5.16
N ASP A 33 12.36 10.71 -4.57
CA ASP A 33 11.68 11.82 -5.22
C ASP A 33 12.46 12.46 -6.38
N GLN A 34 13.80 12.32 -6.38
CA GLN A 34 14.67 12.82 -7.45
C GLN A 34 14.58 12.02 -8.76
N PHE A 35 13.93 10.85 -8.73
CA PHE A 35 13.78 9.96 -9.89
C PHE A 35 12.29 9.78 -10.27
N PRO A 36 11.56 10.86 -10.58
CA PRO A 36 10.12 10.80 -10.80
C PRO A 36 9.78 10.01 -12.07
N GLN A 37 8.57 9.47 -12.11
CA GLN A 37 8.02 8.87 -13.33
C GLN A 37 8.07 9.89 -14.49
N THR A 38 8.47 9.41 -15.67
CA THR A 38 8.56 10.19 -16.92
C THR A 38 7.58 9.64 -17.94
N SER A 39 7.69 10.08 -19.21
CA SER A 39 6.95 9.49 -20.32
C SER A 39 7.43 8.09 -20.71
N ALA A 40 8.62 7.68 -20.26
CA ALA A 40 9.17 6.37 -20.54
C ALA A 40 8.37 5.28 -19.79
N PRO A 41 7.85 4.23 -20.46
CA PRO A 41 7.04 3.19 -19.80
C PRO A 41 7.76 2.50 -18.63
N GLU A 42 9.06 2.30 -18.77
CA GLU A 42 9.91 1.68 -17.76
C GLU A 42 10.07 2.53 -16.50
N SER A 43 9.80 3.84 -16.55
CA SER A 43 9.90 4.74 -15.39
C SER A 43 8.78 4.56 -14.36
N VAL A 44 7.72 3.83 -14.69
CA VAL A 44 6.62 3.51 -13.77
C VAL A 44 7.15 2.61 -12.66
N PRO A 45 7.06 3.00 -11.37
CA PRO A 45 7.51 2.16 -10.26
C PRO A 45 6.79 0.81 -10.23
N LEU A 46 7.52 -0.27 -9.91
CA LEU A 46 6.99 -1.64 -9.92
C LEU A 46 5.77 -1.80 -9.01
N HIS A 47 5.78 -1.14 -7.86
CA HIS A 47 4.71 -1.12 -6.86
C HIS A 47 3.37 -0.52 -7.37
N PHE A 48 3.37 0.21 -8.49
CA PHE A 48 2.17 0.80 -9.10
C PHE A 48 1.73 0.10 -10.40
N ARG A 49 2.41 -0.96 -10.83
CA ARG A 49 2.10 -1.63 -12.11
C ARG A 49 0.89 -2.54 -11.97
N LEU A 50 -0.26 -2.03 -12.41
CA LEU A 50 -1.49 -2.80 -12.56
C LEU A 50 -1.33 -3.87 -13.64
N GLY A 51 -1.65 -5.13 -13.32
CA GLY A 51 -1.54 -6.26 -14.24
C GLY A 51 -0.26 -7.09 -14.08
N GLY A 52 0.61 -6.73 -13.14
CA GLY A 52 1.83 -7.46 -12.83
C GLY A 52 3.02 -7.07 -13.71
N TYR A 53 4.16 -7.71 -13.46
CA TYR A 53 5.40 -7.52 -14.21
C TYR A 53 6.27 -8.78 -14.22
N ASN A 54 7.23 -8.82 -15.14
CA ASN A 54 8.25 -9.87 -15.25
C ASN A 54 9.66 -9.34 -14.92
N ALA A 55 10.67 -10.20 -14.98
CA ALA A 55 12.04 -9.79 -14.69
C ALA A 55 12.63 -8.80 -15.70
N GLU A 56 12.29 -8.92 -16.98
CA GLU A 56 12.75 -7.98 -18.01
C GLU A 56 12.26 -6.56 -17.69
N GLN A 57 10.99 -6.43 -17.31
CA GLN A 57 10.37 -5.17 -16.93
C GLN A 57 10.91 -4.60 -15.61
N ALA A 58 11.29 -5.46 -14.66
CA ALA A 58 11.96 -5.06 -13.42
C ALA A 58 13.40 -4.60 -13.69
N GLN A 59 14.14 -5.35 -14.50
CA GLN A 59 15.49 -5.00 -14.95
C GLN A 59 15.49 -3.66 -15.72
N ALA A 60 14.52 -3.45 -16.62
CA ALA A 60 14.39 -2.20 -17.37
C ALA A 60 14.13 -1.01 -16.44
N TYR A 61 13.28 -1.17 -15.43
CA TYR A 61 13.04 -0.13 -14.42
C TYR A 61 14.30 0.22 -13.63
N TRP A 62 15.00 -0.79 -13.10
CA TRP A 62 16.22 -0.56 -12.34
C TRP A 62 17.35 -0.02 -13.20
N ALA A 63 17.44 -0.41 -14.47
CA ALA A 63 18.38 0.17 -15.43
C ALA A 63 18.06 1.64 -15.70
N TRP A 64 16.78 1.98 -15.90
CA TRP A 64 16.33 3.35 -16.12
C TRP A 64 16.66 4.28 -14.94
N LEU A 65 16.57 3.78 -13.70
CA LEU A 65 16.95 4.52 -12.50
C LEU A 65 18.44 4.93 -12.47
N GLY A 66 19.32 4.19 -13.16
CA GLY A 66 20.75 4.37 -13.05
C GLY A 66 21.31 4.05 -11.66
N ALA A 67 22.62 4.18 -11.48
CA ALA A 67 23.30 3.76 -10.24
C ALA A 67 22.79 4.50 -8.99
N GLU A 68 22.62 5.82 -9.08
CA GLU A 68 22.14 6.63 -7.95
C GLU A 68 20.67 6.32 -7.62
N GLY A 69 19.82 6.15 -8.65
CA GLY A 69 18.42 5.82 -8.46
C GLY A 69 18.22 4.41 -7.90
N GLN A 70 19.07 3.44 -8.27
CA GLN A 70 19.07 2.11 -7.66
C GLN A 70 19.40 2.16 -6.16
N LEU A 71 20.35 3.00 -5.74
CA LEU A 71 20.66 3.16 -4.32
C LEU A 71 19.53 3.88 -3.57
N ALA A 72 18.86 4.84 -4.20
CA ALA A 72 17.67 5.49 -3.65
C ALA A 72 16.50 4.52 -3.50
N GLU A 73 16.27 3.68 -4.51
CA GLU A 73 15.28 2.61 -4.49
C GLU A 73 15.56 1.60 -3.38
N LEU A 74 16.82 1.21 -3.17
CA LEU A 74 17.20 0.28 -2.10
C LEU A 74 16.85 0.83 -0.72
N ARG A 75 17.19 2.11 -0.45
CA ARG A 75 16.80 2.80 0.79
C ARG A 75 15.28 2.91 0.91
N PHE A 76 14.60 3.19 -0.19
CA PHE A 76 13.14 3.24 -0.22
C PHE A 76 12.53 1.92 0.21
N LEU A 77 12.97 0.80 -0.38
CA LEU A 77 12.50 -0.54 -0.05
C LEU A 77 12.73 -0.91 1.42
N GLU A 78 13.85 -0.48 2.01
CA GLU A 78 14.13 -0.70 3.44
C GLU A 78 13.13 0.03 4.34
N VAL A 79 12.85 1.30 4.05
CA VAL A 79 11.85 2.07 4.79
C VAL A 79 10.43 1.52 4.54
N ASP A 80 10.17 1.04 3.33
CA ASP A 80 8.88 0.46 2.91
C ASP A 80 8.59 -0.90 3.57
N LEU A 81 9.52 -1.48 4.34
CA LEU A 81 9.20 -2.62 5.21
C LEU A 81 8.36 -2.21 6.43
N VAL A 82 8.42 -0.96 6.87
CA VAL A 82 7.63 -0.48 8.01
C VAL A 82 6.30 0.13 7.57
N PHE A 83 6.26 0.68 6.37
CA PHE A 83 5.10 1.42 5.86
C PHE A 83 3.77 0.61 5.81
N PRO A 84 3.77 -0.69 5.48
CA PRO A 84 2.59 -1.54 5.57
C PRO A 84 1.93 -1.56 6.94
N LEU A 85 2.71 -1.45 8.02
CA LEU A 85 2.17 -1.36 9.38
C LEU A 85 1.51 -0.01 9.63
N VAL A 86 2.06 1.07 9.07
CA VAL A 86 1.54 2.44 9.23
C VAL A 86 0.20 2.57 8.51
N TYR A 87 0.16 2.32 7.20
CA TYR A 87 -1.09 2.47 6.45
C TYR A 87 -2.10 1.38 6.81
N GLY A 88 -1.65 0.13 7.03
CA GLY A 88 -2.51 -0.98 7.42
C GLY A 88 -3.11 -0.77 8.81
N GLY A 89 -2.32 -0.26 9.75
CA GLY A 89 -2.78 0.12 11.08
C GLY A 89 -3.78 1.26 11.05
N ALA A 90 -3.54 2.30 10.24
CA ALA A 90 -4.47 3.40 10.05
C ALA A 90 -5.84 2.91 9.53
N LEU A 91 -5.80 2.06 8.50
CA LEU A 91 -7.01 1.49 7.90
C LEU A 91 -7.74 0.57 8.89
N LEU A 92 -7.01 -0.23 9.67
CA LEU A 92 -7.57 -1.08 10.72
C LEU A 92 -8.27 -0.26 11.80
N VAL A 93 -7.62 0.78 12.32
CA VAL A 93 -8.19 1.68 13.33
C VAL A 93 -9.48 2.29 12.81
N SER A 94 -9.48 2.83 11.60
CA SER A 94 -10.67 3.40 10.99
C SER A 94 -11.80 2.39 10.81
N LEU A 95 -11.49 1.19 10.31
CA LEU A 95 -12.46 0.11 10.19
C LEU A 95 -13.04 -0.28 11.55
N PHE A 96 -12.18 -0.44 12.56
CA PHE A 96 -12.56 -0.84 13.91
C PHE A 96 -13.46 0.21 14.59
N LEU A 97 -13.14 1.50 14.42
CA LEU A 97 -13.96 2.60 14.94
C LEU A 97 -15.37 2.57 14.34
N ILE A 98 -15.49 2.55 13.01
CA ILE A 98 -16.81 2.60 12.35
C ILE A 98 -17.59 1.31 12.59
N TRP A 99 -16.93 0.15 12.53
CA TRP A 99 -17.53 -1.14 12.88
C TRP A 99 -18.06 -1.14 14.32
N GLY A 100 -17.29 -0.59 15.26
CA GLY A 100 -17.71 -0.39 16.65
C GLY A 100 -18.94 0.51 16.78
N TRP A 101 -18.96 1.66 16.09
CA TRP A 101 -20.11 2.58 16.08
C TRP A 101 -21.36 2.00 15.43
N LEU A 102 -21.23 0.94 14.64
CA LEU A 102 -22.34 0.19 14.06
C LEU A 102 -22.83 -0.94 14.97
N GLY A 103 -22.24 -1.14 16.14
CA GLY A 103 -22.57 -2.22 17.06
C GLY A 103 -22.01 -3.57 16.62
N ARG A 104 -20.85 -3.58 15.94
CA ARG A 104 -20.13 -4.80 15.54
C ARG A 104 -20.98 -5.74 14.66
N PRO A 105 -21.45 -5.28 13.48
CA PRO A 105 -22.46 -5.98 12.68
C PRO A 105 -22.05 -7.34 12.10
N PHE A 106 -20.78 -7.73 12.21
CA PHE A 106 -20.23 -9.01 11.74
C PHE A 106 -18.92 -9.32 12.47
N ARG A 107 -18.35 -10.52 12.24
CA ARG A 107 -17.14 -11.02 12.93
C ARG A 107 -15.90 -10.15 12.64
N LEU A 108 -15.12 -9.85 13.66
CA LEU A 108 -13.86 -9.07 13.58
C LEU A 108 -12.87 -9.64 12.54
N ALA A 109 -12.84 -10.96 12.36
CA ALA A 109 -11.97 -11.63 11.39
C ALA A 109 -12.14 -11.08 9.95
N TRP A 110 -13.34 -10.63 9.58
CA TRP A 110 -13.59 -10.03 8.27
C TRP A 110 -12.97 -8.65 8.07
N LEU A 111 -12.63 -7.95 9.16
CA LEU A 111 -11.82 -6.72 9.10
C LEU A 111 -10.33 -7.07 8.96
N LEU A 112 -9.88 -8.04 9.77
CA LEU A 112 -8.46 -8.36 9.91
C LEU A 112 -7.89 -9.12 8.72
N ALA A 113 -8.63 -10.08 8.17
CA ALA A 113 -8.13 -10.98 7.14
C ALA A 113 -7.59 -10.25 5.88
N PRO A 114 -8.36 -9.36 5.22
CA PRO A 114 -7.85 -8.68 4.03
C PRO A 114 -6.67 -7.74 4.36
N LEU A 115 -6.67 -7.10 5.53
CA LEU A 115 -5.56 -6.26 5.96
C LEU A 115 -4.29 -7.06 6.23
N ALA A 116 -4.38 -8.19 6.93
CA ALA A 116 -3.24 -9.06 7.20
C ALA A 116 -2.63 -9.58 5.89
N VAL A 117 -3.47 -10.01 4.94
CA VAL A 117 -3.01 -10.44 3.61
C VAL A 117 -2.34 -9.29 2.86
N THR A 118 -2.89 -8.07 2.94
CA THR A 118 -2.29 -6.87 2.33
C THR A 118 -0.87 -6.65 2.85
N VAL A 119 -0.69 -6.62 4.18
CA VAL A 119 0.61 -6.36 4.82
C VAL A 119 1.64 -7.46 4.48
N ILE A 120 1.23 -8.73 4.55
CA ILE A 120 2.12 -9.87 4.24
C ILE A 120 2.54 -9.84 2.78
N ALA A 121 1.60 -9.56 1.86
CA ALA A 121 1.89 -9.45 0.45
C ALA A 121 2.83 -8.26 0.15
N ASP A 122 2.63 -7.12 0.81
CA ASP A 122 3.52 -5.96 0.68
C ASP A 122 4.95 -6.28 1.13
N TRP A 123 5.11 -6.90 2.31
CA TRP A 123 6.42 -7.37 2.75
C TRP A 123 7.05 -8.36 1.78
N THR A 124 6.27 -9.29 1.24
CA THR A 124 6.78 -10.29 0.30
C THR A 124 7.33 -9.61 -0.95
N GLU A 125 6.58 -8.66 -1.51
CA GLU A 125 7.02 -7.88 -2.67
C GLU A 125 8.30 -7.08 -2.36
N ASN A 126 8.29 -6.32 -1.26
CA ASN A 126 9.40 -5.43 -0.91
C ASN A 126 10.68 -6.20 -0.61
N LEU A 127 10.60 -7.33 0.11
CA LEU A 127 11.75 -8.20 0.37
C LEU A 127 12.30 -8.82 -0.91
N VAL A 128 11.42 -9.22 -1.83
CA VAL A 128 11.85 -9.78 -3.12
C VAL A 128 12.52 -8.70 -3.97
N HIS A 129 11.93 -7.50 -4.10
CA HIS A 129 12.55 -6.39 -4.79
C HIS A 129 13.90 -6.02 -4.19
N TRP A 130 13.99 -5.93 -2.86
CA TRP A 130 15.22 -5.61 -2.16
C TRP A 130 16.32 -6.64 -2.46
N HIS A 131 15.98 -7.93 -2.40
CA HIS A 131 16.94 -8.99 -2.72
C HIS A 131 17.38 -8.98 -4.19
N GLN A 132 16.44 -8.80 -5.12
CA GLN A 132 16.74 -8.81 -6.56
C GLN A 132 17.48 -7.54 -6.99
N LEU A 133 17.21 -6.39 -6.37
CA LEU A 133 17.97 -5.17 -6.61
C LEU A 133 19.42 -5.28 -6.12
N HIS A 134 19.66 -5.97 -4.99
CA HIS A 134 21.03 -6.31 -4.58
C HIS A 134 21.77 -7.18 -5.62
N ARG A 135 21.07 -8.09 -6.30
CA ARG A 135 21.64 -8.86 -7.41
C ARG A 135 22.03 -7.96 -8.58
N VAL A 136 21.14 -7.04 -8.98
CA VAL A 136 21.42 -6.05 -10.03
C VAL A 136 22.66 -5.21 -9.70
N LEU A 137 22.79 -4.74 -8.45
CA LEU A 137 23.97 -3.98 -8.01
C LEU A 137 25.27 -4.80 -8.06
N ARG A 138 25.18 -6.13 -7.97
CA ARG A 138 26.29 -7.08 -8.15
C ARG A 138 26.47 -7.53 -9.59
N GLN A 139 25.72 -6.95 -10.53
CA GLN A 139 25.69 -7.33 -11.94
C GLN A 139 25.26 -8.80 -12.15
N GLU A 140 24.49 -9.34 -11.20
CA GLU A 140 23.86 -10.65 -11.33
C GLU A 140 22.49 -10.52 -12.01
N PRO A 141 22.07 -11.52 -12.82
CA PRO A 141 20.77 -11.48 -13.47
C PRO A 141 19.63 -11.55 -12.46
N VAL A 142 18.58 -10.79 -12.75
CA VAL A 142 17.28 -10.86 -12.07
C VAL A 142 16.64 -12.20 -12.36
N GLN A 143 15.99 -12.76 -11.34
CA GLN A 143 15.40 -14.08 -11.42
C GLN A 143 13.89 -14.02 -11.66
N ASP A 144 13.44 -14.55 -12.79
CA ASP A 144 12.04 -14.59 -13.23
C ASP A 144 11.08 -15.11 -12.17
N PHE A 145 11.42 -16.24 -11.55
CA PHE A 145 10.58 -16.85 -10.51
C PHE A 145 10.23 -15.87 -9.39
N TRP A 146 11.23 -15.15 -8.89
CA TRP A 146 11.03 -14.18 -7.82
C TRP A 146 10.24 -12.97 -8.29
N MET A 147 10.46 -12.51 -9.51
CA MET A 147 9.68 -11.40 -10.07
C MET A 147 8.21 -11.76 -10.28
N HIS A 148 7.92 -12.99 -10.67
CA HIS A 148 6.54 -13.48 -10.66
C HIS A 148 5.92 -13.53 -9.26
N MET A 149 6.68 -13.94 -8.24
CA MET A 149 6.23 -13.91 -6.85
C MET A 149 5.94 -12.49 -6.35
N ALA A 150 6.84 -11.54 -6.64
CA ALA A 150 6.64 -10.13 -6.28
C ALA A 150 5.44 -9.52 -7.01
N SER A 151 5.27 -9.82 -8.30
CA SER A 151 4.13 -9.39 -9.11
C SER A 151 2.80 -9.95 -8.57
N LEU A 152 2.78 -11.22 -8.18
CA LEU A 152 1.61 -11.83 -7.54
C LEU A 152 1.29 -11.18 -6.20
N ALA A 153 2.33 -10.88 -5.40
CA ALA A 153 2.19 -10.20 -4.13
C ALA A 153 1.65 -8.76 -4.32
N THR A 154 2.17 -8.02 -5.31
CA THR A 154 1.69 -6.69 -5.70
C THR A 154 0.21 -6.74 -6.07
N THR A 155 -0.21 -7.72 -6.88
CA THR A 155 -1.61 -7.88 -7.27
C THR A 155 -2.49 -8.21 -6.07
N THR A 156 -2.03 -9.12 -5.21
CA THR A 156 -2.75 -9.57 -4.01
C THR A 156 -2.95 -8.44 -3.02
N LYS A 157 -1.90 -7.64 -2.75
CA LYS A 157 -2.00 -6.50 -1.82
C LYS A 157 -2.96 -5.44 -2.35
N MET A 158 -2.92 -5.12 -3.65
CA MET A 158 -3.83 -4.15 -4.25
C MET A 158 -5.30 -4.57 -4.14
N LEU A 159 -5.61 -5.84 -4.42
CA LEU A 159 -6.97 -6.37 -4.30
C LEU A 159 -7.46 -6.32 -2.85
N CYS A 160 -6.65 -6.78 -1.89
CA CYS A 160 -7.03 -6.82 -0.48
C CYS A 160 -7.10 -5.41 0.16
N PHE A 161 -6.23 -4.50 -0.25
CA PHE A 161 -6.28 -3.09 0.14
C PHE A 161 -7.56 -2.43 -0.39
N THR A 162 -7.87 -2.65 -1.67
CA THR A 162 -9.10 -2.12 -2.30
C THR A 162 -10.35 -2.65 -1.61
N LEU A 163 -10.37 -3.94 -1.26
CA LEU A 163 -11.45 -4.55 -0.50
C LEU A 163 -11.61 -3.89 0.88
N SER A 164 -10.49 -3.67 1.59
CA SER A 164 -10.48 -3.04 2.92
C SER A 164 -10.95 -1.58 2.88
N ALA A 165 -10.49 -0.81 1.88
CA ALA A 165 -10.92 0.56 1.66
C ALA A 165 -12.40 0.66 1.27
N THR A 166 -12.87 -0.22 0.39
CA THR A 166 -14.28 -0.31 -0.01
C THR A 166 -15.15 -0.66 1.19
N LEU A 167 -14.71 -1.59 2.03
CA LEU A 167 -15.41 -1.94 3.27
C LEU A 167 -15.50 -0.73 4.21
N LEU A 168 -14.42 0.03 4.37
CA LEU A 168 -14.42 1.25 5.20
C LEU A 168 -15.48 2.24 4.72
N VAL A 169 -15.51 2.53 3.41
CA VAL A 169 -16.49 3.43 2.80
C VAL A 169 -17.91 2.89 2.98
N ALA A 170 -18.15 1.60 2.75
CA ALA A 170 -19.46 0.99 2.92
C ALA A 170 -19.97 1.09 4.37
N LEU A 171 -19.10 0.85 5.35
CA LEU A 171 -19.46 1.01 6.77
C LEU A 171 -19.73 2.48 7.12
N ALA A 172 -18.93 3.42 6.60
CA ALA A 172 -19.14 4.85 6.81
C ALA A 172 -20.49 5.30 6.25
N LEU A 173 -20.83 4.90 5.01
CA LEU A 173 -22.13 5.18 4.39
C LEU A 173 -23.29 4.57 5.19
N LYS A 174 -23.14 3.34 5.66
CA LYS A 174 -24.13 2.69 6.52
C LYS A 174 -24.32 3.46 7.84
N ARG A 175 -23.24 3.97 8.43
CA ARG A 175 -23.30 4.79 9.66
C ARG A 175 -24.00 6.13 9.39
N LEU A 176 -23.67 6.80 8.30
CA LEU A 176 -24.34 8.04 7.87
C LEU A 176 -25.84 7.83 7.67
N ALA A 177 -26.23 6.72 7.04
CA ALA A 177 -27.63 6.36 6.83
C ALA A 177 -28.39 6.08 8.14
N ARG A 178 -27.72 5.56 9.19
CA ARG A 178 -28.34 5.41 10.52
C ARG A 178 -28.56 6.76 11.20
N ILE A 179 -27.57 7.65 11.12
CA ILE A 179 -27.65 9.01 11.67
C ILE A 179 -28.78 9.80 11.01
N SER A 180 -28.92 9.74 9.69
CA SER A 180 -29.99 10.46 8.98
C SER A 180 -31.40 9.95 9.31
N ARG A 181 -31.53 8.71 9.77
CA ARG A 181 -32.78 8.10 10.23
C ARG A 181 -33.05 8.30 11.74
N GLY A 182 -32.20 9.05 12.44
CA GLY A 182 -32.33 9.26 13.89
C GLY A 182 -31.99 8.03 14.74
N MET A 183 -31.39 6.98 14.15
CA MET A 183 -30.98 5.78 14.86
C MET A 183 -29.51 5.94 15.28
N GLY A 184 -29.30 6.30 16.54
CA GLY A 184 -27.99 6.53 17.15
C GLY A 184 -27.10 5.31 17.18
#